data_AF-A0A9D1FNH1-F1
#
_entry.id   AF-A0A9D1FNH1-F1
#
_cell.length_a   1.000
_cell.length_b   1.000
_cell.length_c   1.000
_cell.angle_alpha   90.00
_cell.angle_beta   90.00
_cell.angle_gamma   90.00
#
_symmetry.space_group_name_H-M   'P 1'
#
loop_
_entity.id
_entity.type
_entity.pdbx_description
1 polymer ?
#
loop_
_entity_poly.entity_id
_entity_poly.type
_entity_poly.pdbx_seq_one_letter_code
_entity_poly.pdbx_strand_id
1 'polypeptide(L)'
;MNRKTIAVLSIAAACVLSAGTAAAFSSLHEQQEQSRAVQPEDDEPAPAYWLKEYNGRLAVFERGGVDPVRIIDLDVRTLPPYDRGLLQAGIAAGDRQELSRLLEDYTS
;
A
#
# COMPACT_ATOMS: atom_id res chain seq x y z
N MET A 1 1.00 29.38 -5.22
CA MET A 1 2.08 29.84 -4.32
C MET A 1 2.09 28.94 -3.09
N ASN A 2 3.02 27.99 -3.07
CA ASN A 2 3.12 26.94 -2.05
C ASN A 2 3.80 27.50 -0.79
N ARG A 3 3.29 27.20 0.41
CA ARG A 3 4.07 27.26 1.65
C ARG A 3 3.68 26.13 2.62
N LYS A 4 4.45 25.05 2.50
CA LYS A 4 4.87 24.08 3.53
C LYS A 4 4.72 24.61 4.97
N THR A 5 4.03 23.88 5.84
CA THR A 5 4.40 23.66 7.26
C THR A 5 3.63 22.48 7.84
N ILE A 6 4.33 21.36 7.99
CA ILE A 6 3.98 20.21 8.82
C ILE A 6 4.45 20.49 10.26
N ALA A 7 3.78 19.88 11.24
CA ALA A 7 4.18 19.63 12.64
C ALA A 7 3.59 20.55 13.74
N VAL A 8 2.58 20.04 14.43
CA VAL A 8 2.38 20.13 15.89
C VAL A 8 1.67 18.82 16.28
N LEU A 9 2.35 17.77 16.70
CA LEU A 9 2.82 17.48 18.07
C LEU A 9 1.72 17.67 19.14
N SER A 10 0.72 16.78 19.17
CA SER A 10 -0.21 16.68 20.30
C SER A 10 0.29 15.64 21.30
N ILE A 11 0.97 16.16 22.32
CA ILE A 11 1.27 15.48 23.59
C ILE A 11 -0.03 15.45 24.40
N ALA A 12 -0.50 14.27 24.80
CA ALA A 12 -1.46 14.14 25.89
C ALA A 12 -0.89 13.18 26.94
N ALA A 13 -0.38 13.80 28.00
CA ALA A 13 0.04 13.18 29.25
C ALA A 13 -1.17 12.80 30.09
N ALA A 14 -1.11 11.69 30.84
CA ALA A 14 -1.67 11.63 32.19
C ALA A 14 -1.11 10.43 32.97
N CYS A 15 -0.39 10.76 34.03
CA CYS A 15 0.11 9.88 35.08
C CYS A 15 -1.04 9.20 35.83
N VAL A 16 -0.87 7.93 36.23
CA VAL A 16 -1.32 7.48 37.56
C VAL A 16 -0.26 6.54 38.13
N LEU A 17 0.49 7.06 39.09
CA LEU A 17 1.30 6.29 40.03
C LEU A 17 0.36 5.75 41.11
N SER A 18 0.33 4.43 41.30
CA SER A 18 -0.19 3.84 42.53
C SER A 18 0.80 2.78 43.02
N ALA A 19 1.50 3.15 44.10
CA ALA A 19 2.36 2.28 44.88
C ALA A 19 1.52 1.20 45.59
N GLY A 20 2.00 -0.05 45.57
CA GLY A 20 1.34 -1.15 46.27
C GLY A 20 2.20 -2.41 46.36
N THR A 21 2.86 -2.58 47.51
CA THR A 21 3.32 -3.85 48.14
C THR A 21 4.32 -4.75 47.41
N ALA A 22 5.54 -4.76 47.95
CA ALA A 22 6.55 -5.79 47.73
C ALA A 22 6.03 -7.17 48.18
N ALA A 23 5.85 -8.08 47.22
CA ALA A 23 5.91 -9.51 47.44
C ALA A 23 6.86 -10.07 46.39
N ALA A 24 7.89 -10.76 46.87
CA ALA A 24 8.93 -11.38 46.05
C ALA A 24 8.32 -12.39 45.07
N PHE A 25 8.17 -11.97 43.81
CA PHE A 25 7.94 -12.85 42.66
C PHE A 25 9.12 -12.69 41.71
N SER A 26 10.32 -12.96 42.21
CA SER A 26 11.49 -13.09 41.35
C SER A 26 11.54 -14.51 40.81
N SER A 27 11.64 -14.59 39.48
CA SER A 27 12.18 -15.73 38.73
C SER A 27 11.20 -16.80 38.26
N LEU A 28 10.09 -16.38 37.65
CA LEU A 28 9.55 -17.03 36.45
C LEU A 28 9.75 -16.08 35.26
N HIS A 29 11.02 -15.78 34.92
CA HIS A 29 11.33 -14.90 33.80
C HIS A 29 12.55 -15.39 33.01
N GLU A 30 12.54 -16.67 32.66
CA GLU A 30 13.37 -17.29 31.62
C GLU A 30 12.51 -18.50 31.19
N GLN A 31 11.98 -18.66 29.99
CA GLN A 31 12.31 -18.14 28.69
C GLN A 31 10.98 -17.95 27.94
N GLN A 32 10.49 -16.70 27.88
CA GLN A 32 9.69 -16.32 26.72
C GLN A 32 10.71 -16.08 25.59
N GLU A 33 11.29 -17.19 25.11
CA GLU A 33 12.00 -17.23 23.84
C GLU A 33 10.99 -16.86 22.77
N GLN A 34 10.91 -15.56 22.53
CA GLN A 34 11.06 -15.01 21.20
C GLN A 34 10.31 -15.80 20.14
N SER A 35 9.01 -15.92 20.33
CA SER A 35 8.05 -15.95 19.23
C SER A 35 8.03 -14.57 18.55
N ARG A 36 9.20 -14.09 18.10
CA ARG A 36 9.24 -13.21 16.95
C ARG A 36 8.90 -14.15 15.81
N ALA A 37 7.59 -14.28 15.54
CA ALA A 37 7.15 -14.76 14.26
C ALA A 37 7.89 -13.88 13.24
N VAL A 38 8.94 -14.44 12.65
CA VAL A 38 9.44 -14.00 11.37
C VAL A 38 8.27 -14.28 10.46
N GLN A 39 7.38 -13.29 10.35
CA GLN A 39 6.51 -13.23 9.20
C GLN A 39 7.47 -13.24 8.03
N PRO A 40 7.33 -14.17 7.06
CA PRO A 40 8.03 -14.01 5.81
C PRO A 40 7.57 -12.65 5.30
N GLU A 41 8.46 -11.67 5.37
CA GLU A 41 8.33 -10.47 4.59
C GLU A 41 8.47 -11.04 3.19
N ASP A 42 7.34 -11.20 2.50
CA ASP A 42 7.33 -11.58 1.10
C ASP A 42 8.26 -10.59 0.42
N ASP A 43 9.48 -11.02 0.10
CA ASP A 43 10.47 -10.31 -0.71
C ASP A 43 9.97 -10.21 -2.18
N GLU A 44 8.66 -10.16 -2.39
CA GLU A 44 8.09 -9.82 -3.67
C GLU A 44 8.39 -8.34 -3.93
N PRO A 45 9.08 -8.04 -5.04
CA PRO A 45 9.40 -6.68 -5.38
C PRO A 45 8.10 -5.89 -5.49
N ALA A 46 8.00 -4.77 -4.77
CA ALA A 46 6.84 -3.90 -4.86
C ALA A 46 6.53 -3.56 -6.34
N PRO A 47 5.27 -3.31 -6.72
CA PRO A 47 4.91 -3.01 -8.10
C PRO A 47 5.45 -1.65 -8.54
N ALA A 48 6.01 -1.56 -9.74
CA ALA A 48 6.52 -0.30 -10.30
C ALA A 48 5.42 0.53 -10.98
N TYR A 49 4.37 -0.12 -11.49
CA TYR A 49 3.28 0.53 -12.21
C TYR A 49 1.91 0.04 -11.73
N TRP A 50 0.89 0.85 -12.02
CA TRP A 50 -0.51 0.49 -11.86
C TRP A 50 -1.31 0.86 -13.11
N LEU A 51 -2.19 -0.04 -13.56
CA LEU A 51 -3.21 0.25 -14.55
C LEU A 51 -4.51 0.57 -13.85
N LYS A 52 -5.08 1.74 -14.13
CA LYS A 52 -6.34 2.20 -13.55
C LYS A 52 -7.19 2.93 -14.56
N GLU A 53 -8.48 3.05 -14.26
CA GLU A 53 -9.34 4.01 -14.95
C GLU A 53 -8.99 5.44 -14.54
N TYR A 54 -8.92 6.33 -15.52
CA TYR A 54 -8.76 7.77 -15.35
C TYR A 54 -9.59 8.51 -16.39
N ASN A 55 -10.62 9.23 -15.94
CA ASN A 55 -11.55 9.99 -16.78
C ASN A 55 -12.20 9.13 -17.89
N GLY A 56 -12.60 7.92 -17.53
CA GLY A 56 -13.21 6.94 -18.44
C GLY A 56 -12.22 6.23 -19.36
N ARG A 57 -10.92 6.53 -19.26
CA ARG A 57 -9.89 5.92 -20.10
C ARG A 57 -8.94 5.05 -19.31
N LEU A 58 -8.32 4.08 -19.98
CA LEU A 58 -7.24 3.29 -19.38
C LEU A 58 -6.00 4.17 -19.21
N ALA A 59 -5.41 4.16 -18.02
CA ALA A 59 -4.23 4.95 -17.73
C ALA A 59 -3.21 4.16 -16.89
N VAL A 60 -1.94 4.52 -17.09
CA VAL A 60 -0.78 3.95 -16.39
C VAL A 60 -0.27 4.97 -15.39
N PHE A 61 -0.06 4.52 -14.17
CA PHE A 61 0.51 5.28 -13.07
C PHE A 61 1.85 4.66 -12.66
N GLU A 62 2.82 5.48 -12.30
CA GLU A 62 4.05 5.03 -11.66
C GLU A 62 3.88 4.93 -10.15
N ARG A 63 4.73 4.15 -9.49
CA ARG A 63 4.75 4.04 -8.03
C ARG A 63 4.83 5.42 -7.37
N GLY A 64 3.86 5.71 -6.51
CA GLY A 64 3.75 6.99 -5.80
C GLY A 64 3.27 8.16 -6.66
N GLY A 65 3.00 7.95 -7.95
CA GLY A 65 2.43 8.94 -8.84
C GLY A 65 0.92 9.11 -8.59
N VAL A 66 0.48 10.38 -8.51
CA VAL A 66 -0.94 10.73 -8.38
C VAL A 66 -1.57 10.94 -9.76
N ASP A 67 -0.80 11.48 -10.70
CA ASP A 67 -1.22 11.70 -12.08
C ASP A 67 -0.72 10.56 -12.99
N PRO A 68 -1.49 10.22 -14.05
CA PRO A 68 -1.08 9.18 -14.97
C PRO A 68 0.14 9.61 -15.79
N VAL A 69 1.11 8.70 -15.93
CA VAL A 69 2.27 8.90 -16.82
C VAL A 69 1.93 8.61 -18.27
N ARG A 70 0.86 7.84 -18.51
CA ARG A 70 0.35 7.54 -19.84
C ARG A 70 -1.16 7.33 -19.79
N ILE A 71 -1.86 7.92 -20.75
CA ILE A 71 -3.28 7.68 -20.99
C ILE A 71 -3.40 6.96 -22.33
N ILE A 72 -4.22 5.91 -22.36
CA ILE A 72 -4.46 5.07 -23.52
C ILE A 72 -5.87 5.39 -24.02
N ASP A 73 -6.02 5.50 -25.34
CA ASP A 73 -7.30 5.78 -26.00
C ASP A 73 -8.19 4.54 -26.04
N LEU A 74 -8.49 3.99 -24.87
CA LEU A 74 -9.38 2.86 -24.64
C LEU A 74 -10.48 3.33 -23.69
N ASP A 75 -11.74 3.27 -24.11
CA ASP A 75 -12.88 3.58 -23.25
C ASP A 75 -13.12 2.40 -22.29
N VAL A 76 -12.86 2.61 -20.99
CA VAL A 76 -13.03 1.57 -19.97
C VAL A 76 -14.49 1.11 -19.89
N ARG A 77 -15.46 1.93 -20.32
CA ARG A 77 -16.89 1.58 -20.29
C ARG A 77 -17.28 0.54 -21.32
N THR A 78 -16.47 0.35 -22.36
CA THR A 78 -16.71 -0.70 -23.38
C THR A 78 -16.18 -2.06 -22.92
N LEU A 79 -15.38 -2.11 -21.85
CA LEU A 79 -14.85 -3.35 -21.30
C LEU A 79 -15.92 -4.12 -20.51
N PRO A 80 -15.78 -5.46 -20.40
CA PRO A 80 -16.61 -6.28 -19.52
C PRO A 80 -16.67 -5.75 -18.08
N PRO A 81 -17.80 -5.94 -17.35
CA PRO A 81 -17.95 -5.44 -15.98
C PRO A 81 -16.87 -5.93 -15.01
N TYR A 82 -16.37 -7.15 -15.23
CA TYR A 82 -15.29 -7.73 -14.44
C TYR A 82 -13.99 -6.93 -14.56
N ASP A 83 -13.56 -6.68 -15.79
CA ASP A 83 -12.33 -5.94 -16.10
C ASP A 83 -12.39 -4.50 -15.62
N ARG A 84 -13.57 -3.88 -15.74
CA ARG A 84 -13.83 -2.55 -15.17
C ARG A 84 -13.60 -2.53 -13.66
N GLY A 85 -14.05 -3.57 -12.95
CA GLY A 85 -13.82 -3.71 -11.52
C GLY A 85 -12.33 -3.83 -11.18
N LEU A 86 -11.59 -4.60 -11.97
CA LEU A 86 -10.13 -4.74 -11.80
C LEU A 86 -9.41 -3.41 -12.01
N LEU A 87 -9.75 -2.65 -13.06
CA LEU A 87 -9.17 -1.34 -13.34
C LEU A 87 -9.56 -0.27 -12.29
N GLN A 88 -10.73 -0.39 -11.67
CA GLN A 88 -11.12 0.47 -10.55
C GLN A 88 -10.31 0.16 -9.28
N ALA A 89 -10.08 -1.12 -8.99
CA ALA A 89 -9.22 -1.56 -7.88
C ALA A 89 -7.74 -1.17 -8.13
N GLY A 90 -7.33 -1.21 -9.39
CA GLY A 90 -5.97 -0.95 -9.84
C GLY A 90 -5.17 -2.24 -9.96
N ILE A 91 -4.67 -2.49 -11.16
CA ILE A 91 -3.92 -3.69 -11.49
C ILE A 91 -2.44 -3.37 -11.35
N ALA A 92 -1.74 -4.10 -10.49
CA ALA A 92 -0.32 -3.93 -10.24
C ALA A 92 0.52 -4.57 -11.35
N ALA A 93 1.61 -3.88 -11.73
CA ALA A 93 2.65 -4.44 -12.57
C ALA A 93 4.02 -4.17 -11.93
N GLY A 94 4.77 -5.24 -11.70
CA GLY A 94 6.13 -5.26 -11.15
C GLY A 94 7.11 -4.49 -12.02
N ASP A 95 7.02 -4.66 -13.34
CA ASP A 95 7.96 -4.08 -14.29
C ASP A 95 7.30 -3.67 -15.63
N ARG A 96 8.12 -3.21 -16.58
CA ARG A 96 7.66 -2.81 -17.91
C ARG A 96 7.17 -3.97 -18.76
N GLN A 97 7.75 -5.17 -18.59
CA GLN A 97 7.38 -6.34 -19.37
C GLN A 97 5.99 -6.82 -18.97
N GLU A 98 5.71 -6.90 -17.68
CA GLU A 98 4.38 -7.20 -17.15
C GLU A 98 3.38 -6.12 -17.54
N LEU A 99 3.73 -4.83 -17.39
CA LEU A 99 2.90 -3.73 -17.87
C LEU A 99 2.55 -3.90 -19.35
N SER A 100 3.52 -4.23 -20.20
CA SER A 100 3.27 -4.41 -21.63
C SER A 100 2.30 -5.54 -21.90
N ARG A 101 2.43 -6.68 -21.20
CA ARG A 101 1.51 -7.83 -21.34
C ARG A 101 0.09 -7.46 -20.94
N LEU A 102 -0.07 -6.76 -19.82
CA LEU A 102 -1.39 -6.29 -19.37
C LEU A 102 -2.01 -5.34 -20.39
N LEU A 103 -1.22 -4.42 -20.96
CA LEU A 103 -1.72 -3.50 -21.97
C LEU A 103 -2.13 -4.22 -23.25
N GLU A 104 -1.39 -5.25 -23.66
CA GLU A 104 -1.70 -6.06 -24.84
C GLU A 104 -3.05 -6.78 -24.67
N ASP A 105 -3.32 -7.33 -23.48
CA ASP A 105 -4.60 -7.98 -23.15
C ASP A 105 -5.80 -7.04 -23.29
N TYR A 106 -5.65 -5.77 -22.91
CA TYR A 106 -6.70 -4.75 -23.02
C TYR A 106 -6.81 -4.08 -24.40
N THR A 107 -5.85 -4.28 -25.30
CA THR A 107 -5.78 -3.56 -26.59
C THR A 107 -5.78 -4.44 -27.84
N SER A 108 -5.93 -5.76 -27.67
CA SER A 108 -6.01 -6.77 -28.74
C SER A 108 -7.38 -6.83 -29.42
#